data_AF-A0A6M2CPC7-F1
#
_entry.id   AF-A0A6M2CPC7-F1
#
_cell.length_a   1.000
_cell.length_b   1.000
_cell.length_c   1.000
_cell.angle_alpha   90.00
_cell.angle_beta   90.00
_cell.angle_gamma   90.00
#
_symmetry.space_group_name_H-M   'P 1'
#
loop_
_entity.id
_entity.type
_entity.pdbx_description
1 polymer ?
#
loop_
_entity_poly.entity_id
_entity_poly.type
_entity_poly.pdbx_seq_one_letter_code
_entity_poly.pdbx_strand_id
1 'polypeptide(L)'
;TYFGPEDKARLKSLFTSPKALADLPSAHYAAYGLSLLGEKITNPQDYCKVLKTVDQKNLEALYHAASGSKVVGNCPLDIPEGKATLQAALKEDSSVAQLYHAVLALKALGVSVDSSKVSQLLLAALKKDDNMVNLGYAVHVASVLGGNLTPFTDRIEDAIVQADEVGSDLLQFEGGLSVTATILSGVYRLAEAAKKAPTVTKEQVLKFANYLLSRKNVQPVKGAALLYDVLKLLATNSYHVPVATSLSGSGALSKASPTVVVQVTDVLGS
;
A
#
# COMPACT_ATOMS: atom_id res chain seq x y z
N THR A 1 1.24 -17.01 -13.34
CA THR A 1 1.81 -15.78 -13.93
C THR A 1 2.48 -14.97 -12.84
N TYR A 2 3.49 -14.17 -13.15
CA TYR A 2 4.19 -13.32 -12.16
C TYR A 2 4.38 -11.90 -12.72
N PHE A 3 4.78 -10.96 -11.86
CA PHE A 3 5.07 -9.58 -12.21
C PHE A 3 6.54 -9.45 -12.65
N GLY A 4 6.76 -9.44 -13.96
CA GLY A 4 8.09 -9.64 -14.55
C GLY A 4 8.91 -8.36 -14.77
N PRO A 5 10.11 -8.49 -15.37
CA PRO A 5 11.00 -7.36 -15.67
C PRO A 5 10.35 -6.29 -16.54
N GLU A 6 9.58 -6.68 -17.56
CA GLU A 6 8.86 -5.72 -18.43
C GLU A 6 7.78 -4.95 -17.66
N ASP A 7 7.09 -5.62 -16.73
CA ASP A 7 6.08 -4.99 -15.89
C ASP A 7 6.75 -3.95 -14.94
N LYS A 8 7.93 -4.29 -14.37
CA LYS A 8 8.75 -3.36 -13.56
C LYS A 8 9.25 -2.16 -14.39
N ALA A 9 9.70 -2.39 -15.62
CA ALA A 9 10.13 -1.33 -16.53
C ALA A 9 8.97 -0.38 -16.91
N ARG A 10 7.76 -0.92 -17.12
CA ARG A 10 6.56 -0.10 -17.37
C ARG A 10 6.21 0.77 -16.16
N LEU A 11 6.30 0.23 -14.94
CA LEU A 11 6.09 1.01 -13.72
C LEU A 11 7.10 2.13 -13.57
N LYS A 12 8.39 1.82 -13.77
CA LYS A 12 9.45 2.84 -13.76
C LYS A 12 9.14 3.98 -14.73
N SER A 13 8.79 3.64 -15.98
CA SER A 13 8.43 4.63 -17.00
C SER A 13 7.25 5.51 -16.57
N LEU A 14 6.20 4.89 -16.01
CA LEU A 14 5.04 5.61 -15.47
C LEU A 14 5.44 6.58 -14.35
N PHE A 15 6.23 6.12 -13.38
CA PHE A 15 6.67 6.93 -12.25
C PHE A 15 7.68 8.01 -12.64
N THR A 16 8.31 7.95 -13.81
CA THR A 16 9.16 9.03 -14.33
C THR A 16 8.48 9.91 -15.39
N SER A 17 7.22 9.62 -15.72
CA SER A 17 6.46 10.37 -16.73
C SER A 17 5.97 11.72 -16.21
N PRO A 18 5.52 12.65 -17.08
CA PRO A 18 4.89 13.90 -16.64
C PRO A 18 3.69 13.70 -15.71
N LYS A 19 2.98 12.55 -15.81
CA LYS A 19 1.86 12.21 -14.90
C LYS A 19 2.32 12.06 -13.45
N ALA A 20 3.58 11.70 -13.22
CA ALA A 20 4.15 11.56 -11.88
C ALA A 20 4.17 12.88 -11.11
N LEU A 21 4.16 14.03 -11.79
CA LEU A 21 4.24 15.36 -11.18
C LEU A 21 2.99 16.20 -11.45
N ALA A 22 1.90 15.57 -11.89
CA ALA A 22 0.66 16.27 -12.25
C ALA A 22 -0.01 16.94 -11.04
N ASP A 23 0.08 16.29 -9.87
CA ASP A 23 -0.50 16.77 -8.62
C ASP A 23 0.25 16.17 -7.42
N LEU A 24 -0.14 16.64 -6.23
CA LEU A 24 0.47 16.24 -4.97
C LEU A 24 0.35 14.73 -4.67
N PRO A 25 -0.82 14.08 -4.83
CA PRO A 25 -0.91 12.62 -4.71
C PRO A 25 -0.03 11.85 -5.70
N SER A 26 0.01 12.28 -6.97
CA SER A 26 0.81 11.63 -8.01
C SER A 26 2.30 11.72 -7.69
N ALA A 27 2.78 12.89 -7.24
CA ALA A 27 4.17 13.07 -6.83
C ALA A 27 4.56 12.17 -5.65
N HIS A 28 3.69 12.06 -4.64
CA HIS A 28 3.87 11.12 -3.53
C HIS A 28 3.97 9.68 -4.06
N TYR A 29 2.95 9.18 -4.76
CA TYR A 29 2.90 7.77 -5.15
C TYR A 29 3.97 7.40 -6.19
N ALA A 30 4.37 8.30 -7.07
CA ALA A 30 5.49 8.06 -7.98
C ALA A 30 6.82 7.95 -7.24
N ALA A 31 7.11 8.86 -6.29
CA ALA A 31 8.31 8.76 -5.45
C ALA A 31 8.30 7.46 -4.62
N TYR A 32 7.15 7.12 -4.04
CA TYR A 32 6.98 5.86 -3.31
C TYR A 32 7.21 4.64 -4.20
N GLY A 33 6.61 4.61 -5.39
CA GLY A 33 6.79 3.54 -6.38
C GLY A 33 8.25 3.35 -6.82
N LEU A 34 8.98 4.44 -7.08
CA LEU A 34 10.41 4.39 -7.40
C LEU A 34 11.22 3.81 -6.24
N SER A 35 10.94 4.24 -5.00
CA SER A 35 11.58 3.67 -3.81
C SER A 35 11.29 2.18 -3.65
N LEU A 36 10.07 1.72 -3.94
CA LEU A 36 9.74 0.30 -3.88
C LEU A 36 10.51 -0.51 -4.92
N LEU A 37 10.71 0.05 -6.12
CA LEU A 37 11.51 -0.56 -7.19
C LEU A 37 13.02 -0.56 -6.88
N GLY A 38 13.47 0.16 -5.85
CA GLY A 38 14.90 0.37 -5.58
C GLY A 38 15.56 1.33 -6.57
N GLU A 39 14.76 2.13 -7.27
CA GLU A 39 15.23 3.08 -8.28
C GLU A 39 15.61 4.41 -7.63
N LYS A 40 16.68 5.03 -8.14
CA LYS A 40 17.07 6.38 -7.72
C LYS A 40 16.16 7.41 -8.38
N ILE A 41 15.65 8.35 -7.59
CA ILE A 41 14.93 9.52 -8.11
C ILE A 41 15.97 10.47 -8.70
N THR A 42 15.98 10.63 -10.02
CA THR A 42 17.00 11.43 -10.74
C THR A 42 16.83 12.93 -10.55
N ASN A 43 15.59 13.41 -10.45
CA ASN A 43 15.26 14.84 -10.27
C ASN A 43 14.46 15.07 -8.98
N PRO A 44 15.03 14.84 -7.78
CA PRO A 44 14.30 14.94 -6.52
C PRO A 44 13.73 16.35 -6.25
N GLN A 45 14.34 17.39 -6.83
CA GLN A 45 13.86 18.77 -6.70
C GLN A 45 12.51 19.01 -7.38
N ASP A 46 12.21 18.34 -8.49
CA ASP A 46 10.93 18.49 -9.19
C ASP A 46 9.78 17.93 -8.36
N TYR A 47 9.98 16.75 -7.77
CA TYR A 47 9.07 16.17 -6.79
C TYR A 47 8.91 17.10 -5.59
N CYS A 48 10.02 17.59 -5.05
CA CYS A 48 10.00 18.45 -3.88
C CYS A 48 9.24 19.77 -4.14
N LYS A 49 9.38 20.33 -5.34
CA LYS A 49 8.64 21.53 -5.75
C LYS A 49 7.12 21.30 -5.70
N VAL A 50 6.64 20.16 -6.19
CA VAL A 50 5.22 19.78 -6.11
C VAL A 50 4.80 19.53 -4.66
N LEU A 51 5.60 18.79 -3.88
CA LEU A 51 5.28 18.47 -2.49
C LEU A 51 5.18 19.72 -1.59
N LYS A 52 5.90 20.79 -1.93
CA LYS A 52 5.85 22.08 -1.24
C LYS A 52 4.63 22.93 -1.56
N THR A 53 3.80 22.57 -2.56
CA THR A 53 2.53 23.28 -2.83
C THR A 53 1.40 22.88 -1.88
N VAL A 54 1.73 22.14 -0.82
CA VAL A 54 0.78 21.59 0.14
C VAL A 54 -0.06 22.68 0.81
N ASP A 55 -1.38 22.45 0.84
CA ASP A 55 -2.29 23.21 1.70
C ASP A 55 -2.17 22.71 3.13
N GLN A 56 -1.64 23.56 4.02
CA GLN A 56 -1.41 23.23 5.43
C GLN A 56 -2.69 23.09 6.27
N LYS A 57 -3.86 23.35 5.69
CA LYS A 57 -5.16 23.14 6.33
C LYS A 57 -5.83 21.83 5.90
N ASN A 58 -5.31 21.18 4.86
CA ASN A 58 -5.89 19.95 4.32
C ASN A 58 -5.08 18.72 4.78
N LEU A 59 -5.73 17.82 5.54
CA LEU A 59 -5.09 16.63 6.10
C LEU A 59 -4.58 15.66 5.03
N GLU A 60 -5.34 15.44 3.96
CA GLU A 60 -4.94 14.56 2.86
C GLU A 60 -3.73 15.14 2.12
N ALA A 61 -3.74 16.44 1.85
CA ALA A 61 -2.61 17.13 1.24
C ALA A 61 -1.35 17.01 2.12
N LEU A 62 -1.48 17.24 3.43
CA LEU A 62 -0.38 17.07 4.39
C LEU A 62 0.15 15.63 4.41
N TYR A 63 -0.73 14.63 4.36
CA TYR A 63 -0.35 13.22 4.25
C TYR A 63 0.49 12.95 3.00
N HIS A 64 0.04 13.43 1.83
CA HIS A 64 0.80 13.25 0.59
C HIS A 64 2.13 13.97 0.60
N ALA A 65 2.15 15.23 1.05
CA ALA A 65 3.37 16.03 1.14
C ALA A 65 4.40 15.38 2.07
N ALA A 66 4.00 15.03 3.30
CA ALA A 66 4.87 14.46 4.31
C ALA A 66 5.43 13.09 3.87
N SER A 67 4.55 12.21 3.38
CA SER A 67 4.93 10.86 2.96
C SER A 67 5.83 10.90 1.72
N GLY A 68 5.50 11.73 0.73
CA GLY A 68 6.34 11.94 -0.45
C GLY A 68 7.70 12.52 -0.09
N SER A 69 7.75 13.54 0.77
CA SER A 69 8.99 14.22 1.15
C SER A 69 9.96 13.31 1.90
N LYS A 70 9.43 12.42 2.77
CA LYS A 70 10.22 11.39 3.45
C LYS A 70 10.91 10.46 2.45
N VAL A 71 10.21 10.06 1.38
CA VAL A 71 10.74 9.12 0.39
C VAL A 71 11.71 9.80 -0.57
N VAL A 72 11.41 11.02 -1.02
CA VAL A 72 12.27 11.77 -1.95
C VAL A 72 13.66 12.01 -1.33
N GLY A 73 13.73 12.24 -0.02
CA GLY A 73 14.97 12.58 0.66
C GLY A 73 15.44 13.99 0.31
N ASN A 74 16.09 14.68 1.23
CA ASN A 74 16.54 16.08 1.04
C ASN A 74 15.43 17.05 0.56
N CYS A 75 14.16 16.76 0.89
CA CYS A 75 13.02 17.63 0.63
C CYS A 75 12.44 18.15 1.95
N PRO A 76 13.00 19.23 2.53
CA PRO A 76 12.44 19.81 3.75
C PRO A 76 11.11 20.50 3.46
N LEU A 77 10.10 20.18 4.26
CA LEU A 77 8.81 20.85 4.25
C LEU A 77 8.76 21.93 5.33
N ASP A 78 8.48 23.17 4.92
CA ASP A 78 8.21 24.26 5.84
C ASP A 78 6.69 24.34 6.10
N ILE A 79 6.23 23.55 7.08
CA ILE A 79 4.80 23.38 7.39
C ILE A 79 4.47 23.55 8.88
N PRO A 80 4.81 24.67 9.52
CA PRO A 80 4.55 24.88 10.94
C PRO A 80 3.05 24.83 11.28
N GLU A 81 2.20 25.45 10.47
CA GLU A 81 0.74 25.38 10.62
C GLU A 81 0.23 23.95 10.34
N GLY A 82 0.80 23.29 9.34
CA GLY A 82 0.46 21.91 8.98
C GLY A 82 0.66 20.94 10.14
N LYS A 83 1.75 21.08 10.91
CA LYS A 83 1.98 20.26 12.12
C LYS A 83 0.89 20.47 13.17
N ALA A 84 0.48 21.72 13.39
CA ALA A 84 -0.62 22.04 14.30
C ALA A 84 -1.95 21.47 13.80
N THR A 85 -2.26 21.58 12.50
CA THR A 85 -3.44 20.98 11.86
C THR A 85 -3.49 19.46 12.08
N LEU A 86 -2.37 18.76 11.86
CA LEU A 86 -2.29 17.30 12.06
C LEU A 86 -2.51 16.91 13.51
N GLN A 87 -1.92 17.63 14.46
CA GLN A 87 -2.10 17.36 15.90
C GLN A 87 -3.53 17.64 16.36
N ALA A 88 -4.14 18.73 15.88
CA ALA A 88 -5.51 19.10 16.20
C ALA A 88 -6.54 18.07 15.67
N ALA A 89 -6.19 17.29 14.65
CA ALA A 89 -7.02 16.20 14.14
C ALA A 89 -7.00 14.94 15.03
N LEU A 90 -6.15 14.85 16.06
CA LEU A 90 -6.13 13.73 17.00
C LEU A 90 -7.10 13.94 18.17
N LYS A 91 -8.40 13.94 17.86
CA LYS A 91 -9.53 14.23 18.78
C LYS A 91 -10.73 13.29 18.55
N GLU A 92 -11.67 13.27 19.50
CA GLU A 92 -12.75 12.26 19.62
C GLU A 92 -13.79 12.27 18.48
N ASP A 93 -13.97 13.41 17.81
CA ASP A 93 -14.90 13.60 16.70
C ASP A 93 -14.27 13.32 15.33
N SER A 94 -12.98 13.04 15.26
CA SER A 94 -12.30 12.76 14.00
C SER A 94 -12.77 11.46 13.35
N SER A 95 -12.92 11.47 12.03
CA SER A 95 -13.19 10.28 11.24
C SER A 95 -11.96 9.40 11.10
N VAL A 96 -12.16 8.13 10.71
CA VAL A 96 -11.06 7.19 10.46
C VAL A 96 -10.09 7.71 9.39
N ALA A 97 -10.61 8.31 8.31
CA ALA A 97 -9.79 8.91 7.26
C ALA A 97 -8.96 10.11 7.77
N GLN A 98 -9.53 10.96 8.63
CA GLN A 98 -8.80 12.07 9.24
C GLN A 98 -7.66 11.56 10.14
N LEU A 99 -7.93 10.54 10.96
CA LEU A 99 -6.91 9.90 11.80
C LEU A 99 -5.83 9.23 10.94
N TYR A 100 -6.20 8.57 9.85
CA TYR A 100 -5.28 7.97 8.89
C TYR A 100 -4.31 8.98 8.31
N HIS A 101 -4.82 10.06 7.73
CA HIS A 101 -3.98 11.12 7.17
C HIS A 101 -3.13 11.78 8.27
N ALA A 102 -3.70 12.08 9.43
CA ALA A 102 -3.01 12.76 10.52
C ALA A 102 -1.84 11.94 11.07
N VAL A 103 -2.10 10.69 11.46
CA VAL A 103 -1.11 9.83 12.12
C VAL A 103 0.01 9.47 11.17
N LEU A 104 -0.30 9.07 9.93
CA LEU A 104 0.73 8.69 8.97
C LEU A 104 1.58 9.88 8.53
N ALA A 105 0.99 11.08 8.37
CA ALA A 105 1.75 12.30 8.10
C ALA A 105 2.69 12.63 9.27
N LEU A 106 2.20 12.60 10.52
CA LEU A 106 3.03 12.87 11.71
C LEU A 106 4.20 11.89 11.81
N LYS A 107 3.95 10.59 11.59
CA LYS A 107 5.00 9.57 11.54
C LYS A 107 5.98 9.80 10.39
N ALA A 108 5.52 10.24 9.22
CA ALA A 108 6.39 10.57 8.10
C ALA A 108 7.29 11.78 8.39
N LEU A 109 6.80 12.76 9.17
CA LEU A 109 7.55 13.92 9.65
C LEU A 109 8.47 13.61 10.85
N GLY A 110 8.51 12.36 11.32
CA GLY A 110 9.29 11.98 12.50
C GLY A 110 8.71 12.49 13.83
N VAL A 111 7.44 12.92 13.84
CA VAL A 111 6.75 13.37 15.04
C VAL A 111 6.16 12.16 15.76
N SER A 112 6.45 12.05 17.05
CA SER A 112 5.88 10.99 17.90
C SER A 112 4.41 11.22 18.14
N VAL A 113 3.64 10.12 18.20
CA VAL A 113 2.21 10.12 18.54
C VAL A 113 1.99 9.21 19.74
N ASP A 114 1.06 9.58 20.60
CA ASP A 114 0.62 8.72 21.70
C ASP A 114 -0.17 7.55 21.12
N SER A 115 0.44 6.36 21.13
CA SER A 115 -0.15 5.15 20.54
C SER A 115 -1.42 4.70 21.27
N SER A 116 -1.49 4.88 22.58
CA SER A 116 -2.67 4.51 23.37
C SER A 116 -3.84 5.43 23.03
N LYS A 117 -3.58 6.75 23.01
CA LYS A 117 -4.61 7.74 22.65
C LYS A 117 -5.10 7.54 21.21
N VAL A 118 -4.19 7.36 20.25
CA VAL A 118 -4.57 7.14 18.84
C VAL A 118 -5.37 5.84 18.70
N SER A 119 -4.98 4.76 19.39
CA SER A 119 -5.74 3.50 19.38
C SER A 119 -7.18 3.70 19.87
N GLN A 120 -7.36 4.42 20.98
CA GLN A 120 -8.69 4.73 21.53
C GLN A 120 -9.55 5.55 20.55
N LEU A 121 -8.97 6.61 19.98
CA LEU A 121 -9.64 7.46 18.97
C LEU A 121 -10.05 6.65 17.75
N LEU A 122 -9.16 5.79 17.24
CA LEU A 122 -9.40 4.99 16.06
C LEU A 122 -10.50 3.95 16.28
N LEU A 123 -10.51 3.28 17.44
CA LEU A 123 -11.58 2.35 17.82
C LEU A 123 -12.92 3.07 18.01
N ALA A 124 -12.92 4.29 18.57
CA ALA A 124 -14.13 5.09 18.69
C ALA A 124 -14.67 5.53 17.32
N ALA A 125 -13.80 5.88 16.37
CA ALA A 125 -14.18 6.23 15.01
C ALA A 125 -14.73 5.01 14.25
N LEU A 126 -14.11 3.83 14.36
CA LEU A 126 -14.62 2.59 13.76
C LEU A 126 -15.99 2.19 14.30
N LYS A 127 -16.29 2.44 15.58
CA LYS A 127 -17.65 2.20 16.13
C LYS A 127 -18.73 3.04 15.45
N LYS A 128 -18.36 4.18 14.84
CA LYS A 128 -19.28 5.08 14.14
C LYS A 128 -19.44 4.69 12.66
N ASP A 129 -18.35 4.24 12.03
CA ASP A 129 -18.31 3.87 10.61
C ASP A 129 -17.15 2.91 10.33
N ASP A 130 -17.47 1.61 10.23
CA ASP A 130 -16.54 0.52 9.95
C ASP A 130 -16.68 -0.03 8.52
N ASN A 131 -17.03 0.82 7.56
CA ASN A 131 -16.98 0.44 6.15
C ASN A 131 -15.58 -0.06 5.74
N MET A 132 -15.53 -0.78 4.63
CA MET A 132 -14.32 -1.49 4.18
C MET A 132 -13.09 -0.58 3.97
N VAL A 133 -13.31 0.65 3.48
CA VAL A 133 -12.24 1.63 3.30
C VAL A 133 -11.70 2.10 4.64
N ASN A 134 -12.58 2.39 5.60
CA ASN A 134 -12.20 2.77 6.96
C ASN A 134 -11.48 1.64 7.69
N LEU A 135 -11.90 0.38 7.53
CA LEU A 135 -11.17 -0.76 8.07
C LEU A 135 -9.75 -0.82 7.51
N GLY A 136 -9.59 -0.67 6.18
CA GLY A 136 -8.29 -0.58 5.53
C GLY A 136 -7.40 0.53 6.10
N TYR A 137 -7.96 1.73 6.28
CA TYR A 137 -7.25 2.84 6.93
C TYR A 137 -6.88 2.55 8.38
N ALA A 138 -7.78 1.95 9.15
CA ALA A 138 -7.53 1.66 10.55
C ALA A 138 -6.39 0.66 10.74
N VAL A 139 -6.34 -0.41 9.94
CA VAL A 139 -5.24 -1.39 10.05
C VAL A 139 -3.89 -0.79 9.66
N HIS A 140 -3.86 0.15 8.71
CA HIS A 140 -2.65 0.91 8.37
C HIS A 140 -2.19 1.79 9.53
N VAL A 141 -3.10 2.54 10.16
CA VAL A 141 -2.77 3.35 11.34
C VAL A 141 -2.26 2.45 12.46
N ALA A 142 -2.98 1.36 12.77
CA ALA A 142 -2.60 0.42 13.82
C ALA A 142 -1.20 -0.19 13.58
N SER A 143 -0.83 -0.45 12.33
CA SER A 143 0.49 -1.03 11.99
C SER A 143 1.69 -0.15 12.38
N VAL A 144 1.49 1.15 12.62
CA VAL A 144 2.54 2.10 13.04
C VAL A 144 2.44 2.52 14.50
N LEU A 145 1.53 1.92 15.27
CA LEU A 145 1.37 2.13 16.70
C LEU A 145 2.18 1.10 17.50
N GLY A 146 2.59 1.49 18.72
CA GLY A 146 3.07 0.54 19.72
C GLY A 146 1.94 0.05 20.63
N GLY A 147 2.22 -0.98 21.43
CA GLY A 147 1.31 -1.48 22.46
C GLY A 147 0.39 -2.60 21.97
N ASN A 148 -0.83 -2.66 22.50
CA ASN A 148 -1.78 -3.73 22.21
C ASN A 148 -2.48 -3.51 20.86
N LEU A 149 -2.14 -4.34 19.87
CA LEU A 149 -2.72 -4.30 18.52
C LEU A 149 -3.89 -5.29 18.31
N THR A 150 -4.19 -6.11 19.32
CA THR A 150 -5.25 -7.15 19.28
C THR A 150 -6.60 -6.63 18.79
N PRO A 151 -7.11 -5.46 19.27
CA PRO A 151 -8.41 -4.95 18.81
C PRO A 151 -8.52 -4.67 17.30
N PHE A 152 -7.39 -4.52 16.62
CA PHE A 152 -7.33 -4.33 15.17
C PHE A 152 -7.08 -5.66 14.44
N THR A 153 -6.26 -6.55 15.00
CA THR A 153 -6.03 -7.87 14.39
C THR A 153 -7.29 -8.73 14.40
N ASP A 154 -8.13 -8.59 15.42
CA ASP A 154 -9.37 -9.38 15.55
C ASP A 154 -10.41 -8.96 14.50
N ARG A 155 -10.29 -7.77 13.91
CA ARG A 155 -11.15 -7.29 12.81
C ARG A 155 -10.71 -7.75 11.43
N ILE A 156 -9.52 -8.37 11.30
CA ILE A 156 -8.99 -8.79 10.00
C ILE A 156 -9.88 -9.86 9.38
N GLU A 157 -10.31 -10.84 10.16
CA GLU A 157 -11.15 -11.94 9.66
C GLU A 157 -12.47 -11.41 9.09
N ASP A 158 -13.17 -10.57 9.86
CA ASP A 158 -14.41 -9.92 9.46
C ASP A 158 -14.25 -9.06 8.20
N ALA A 159 -13.10 -8.41 8.05
CA ALA A 159 -12.81 -7.65 6.83
C ALA A 159 -12.63 -8.62 5.65
N ILE A 160 -11.82 -9.66 5.79
CA ILE A 160 -11.44 -10.56 4.70
C ILE A 160 -12.63 -11.33 4.12
N VAL A 161 -13.62 -11.72 4.95
CA VAL A 161 -14.83 -12.41 4.48
C VAL A 161 -15.76 -11.55 3.64
N GLN A 162 -15.60 -10.22 3.67
CA GLN A 162 -16.38 -9.29 2.84
C GLN A 162 -15.78 -9.07 1.45
N ALA A 163 -14.68 -9.74 1.11
CA ALA A 163 -14.14 -9.68 -0.24
C ALA A 163 -15.08 -10.39 -1.23
N ASP A 164 -15.31 -9.74 -2.36
CA ASP A 164 -16.08 -10.29 -3.47
C ASP A 164 -15.25 -11.32 -4.24
N GLU A 165 -15.85 -12.48 -4.45
CA GLU A 165 -15.34 -13.46 -5.40
C GLU A 165 -15.76 -13.08 -6.82
N VAL A 166 -14.77 -12.90 -7.71
CA VAL A 166 -15.00 -12.57 -9.12
C VAL A 166 -14.59 -13.78 -9.97
N GLY A 167 -15.58 -14.47 -10.52
CA GLY A 167 -15.36 -15.79 -11.11
C GLY A 167 -15.23 -16.84 -10.00
N SER A 168 -14.28 -17.78 -10.14
CA SER A 168 -13.92 -18.76 -9.12
C SER A 168 -12.54 -18.54 -8.49
N ASP A 169 -11.74 -17.62 -9.06
CA ASP A 169 -10.28 -17.62 -8.88
C ASP A 169 -9.71 -16.28 -8.40
N LEU A 170 -10.56 -15.25 -8.24
CA LEU A 170 -10.16 -13.89 -7.88
C LEU A 170 -10.93 -13.41 -6.65
N LEU A 171 -10.22 -12.76 -5.73
CA LEU A 171 -10.83 -11.99 -4.64
C LEU A 171 -10.45 -10.53 -4.78
N GLN A 172 -11.43 -9.65 -4.60
CA GLN A 172 -11.24 -8.21 -4.52
C GLN A 172 -12.20 -7.63 -3.48
N PHE A 173 -11.93 -6.41 -3.03
CA PHE A 173 -12.91 -5.64 -2.28
C PHE A 173 -13.68 -4.70 -3.20
N GLU A 174 -14.89 -4.32 -2.78
CA GLU A 174 -15.64 -3.22 -3.38
C GLU A 174 -14.75 -1.96 -3.46
N GLY A 175 -14.77 -1.27 -4.61
CA GLY A 175 -13.84 -0.18 -4.92
C GLY A 175 -12.55 -0.61 -5.64
N GLY A 176 -12.37 -1.90 -5.89
CA GLY A 176 -11.39 -2.44 -6.84
C GLY A 176 -9.94 -2.38 -6.35
N LEU A 177 -9.00 -2.18 -7.29
CA LEU A 177 -7.57 -2.35 -7.06
C LEU A 177 -7.04 -1.52 -5.88
N SER A 178 -7.37 -0.23 -5.82
CA SER A 178 -6.82 0.67 -4.80
C SER A 178 -7.28 0.29 -3.40
N VAL A 179 -8.57 -0.05 -3.24
CA VAL A 179 -9.13 -0.49 -1.95
C VAL A 179 -8.54 -1.83 -1.56
N THR A 180 -8.52 -2.78 -2.51
CA THR A 180 -7.97 -4.13 -2.28
C THR A 180 -6.50 -4.10 -1.87
N ALA A 181 -5.67 -3.34 -2.58
CA ALA A 181 -4.26 -3.20 -2.25
C ALA A 181 -4.04 -2.48 -0.91
N THR A 182 -4.87 -1.48 -0.59
CA THR A 182 -4.79 -0.75 0.69
C THR A 182 -5.10 -1.68 1.86
N ILE A 183 -6.18 -2.45 1.80
CA ILE A 183 -6.57 -3.36 2.88
C ILE A 183 -5.52 -4.45 3.07
N LEU A 184 -5.13 -5.15 1.99
CA LEU A 184 -4.16 -6.23 2.10
C LEU A 184 -2.80 -5.73 2.60
N SER A 185 -2.29 -4.61 2.08
CA SER A 185 -1.04 -4.06 2.59
C SER A 185 -1.12 -3.69 4.07
N GLY A 186 -2.25 -3.14 4.51
CA GLY A 186 -2.49 -2.80 5.92
C GLY A 186 -2.57 -4.04 6.81
N VAL A 187 -3.29 -5.08 6.38
CA VAL A 187 -3.42 -6.37 7.07
C VAL A 187 -2.05 -7.01 7.32
N TYR A 188 -1.21 -7.12 6.27
CA TYR A 188 0.11 -7.74 6.40
C TYR A 188 1.09 -6.88 7.19
N ARG A 189 1.03 -5.54 7.07
CA ARG A 189 1.85 -4.64 7.91
C ARG A 189 1.45 -4.70 9.38
N LEU A 190 0.15 -4.78 9.66
CA LEU A 190 -0.37 -4.96 11.02
C LEU A 190 0.04 -6.31 11.59
N ALA A 191 -0.03 -7.38 10.80
CA ALA A 191 0.43 -8.71 11.18
C ALA A 191 1.92 -8.72 11.54
N GLU A 192 2.76 -8.05 10.74
CA GLU A 192 4.19 -7.89 11.05
C GLU A 192 4.40 -7.11 12.36
N ALA A 193 3.71 -5.97 12.53
CA ALA A 193 3.80 -5.17 13.75
C ALA A 193 3.33 -5.94 15.01
N ALA A 194 2.28 -6.75 14.87
CA ALA A 194 1.73 -7.59 15.93
C ALA A 194 2.50 -8.91 16.13
N LYS A 195 3.44 -9.24 15.23
CA LYS A 195 4.15 -10.54 15.17
C LYS A 195 3.18 -11.73 15.23
N LYS A 196 2.03 -11.58 14.57
CA LYS A 196 0.93 -12.55 14.53
C LYS A 196 0.50 -12.72 13.09
N ALA A 197 0.41 -13.95 12.61
CA ALA A 197 -0.06 -14.23 11.26
C ALA A 197 -1.46 -13.62 11.05
N PRO A 198 -1.72 -13.02 9.88
CA PRO A 198 -3.03 -12.47 9.58
C PRO A 198 -4.03 -13.62 9.39
N THR A 199 -5.27 -13.43 9.84
CA THR A 199 -6.36 -14.39 9.64
C THR A 199 -6.85 -14.35 8.18
N VAL A 200 -6.02 -14.90 7.29
CA VAL A 200 -6.27 -15.03 5.84
C VAL A 200 -5.86 -16.43 5.43
N THR A 201 -6.72 -17.18 4.75
CA THR A 201 -6.39 -18.54 4.32
C THR A 201 -5.45 -18.52 3.12
N LYS A 202 -4.67 -19.59 2.94
CA LYS A 202 -3.78 -19.74 1.76
C LYS A 202 -4.53 -19.58 0.44
N GLU A 203 -5.75 -20.13 0.35
CA GLU A 203 -6.61 -19.99 -0.82
C GLU A 203 -7.00 -18.54 -1.07
N GLN A 204 -7.43 -17.81 -0.03
CA GLN A 204 -7.76 -16.39 -0.15
C GLN A 204 -6.56 -15.58 -0.64
N VAL A 205 -5.36 -15.83 -0.09
CA VAL A 205 -4.13 -15.14 -0.54
C VAL A 205 -3.84 -15.44 -2.02
N LEU A 206 -4.03 -16.68 -2.48
CA LEU A 206 -3.88 -17.02 -3.89
C LEU A 206 -4.88 -16.25 -4.77
N LYS A 207 -6.15 -16.21 -4.39
CA LYS A 207 -7.20 -15.48 -5.13
C LYS A 207 -6.92 -13.98 -5.17
N PHE A 208 -6.46 -13.38 -4.07
CA PHE A 208 -6.02 -11.98 -4.05
C PHE A 208 -4.78 -11.74 -4.92
N ALA A 209 -3.79 -12.62 -4.86
CA ALA A 209 -2.58 -12.51 -5.68
C ALA A 209 -2.92 -12.58 -7.18
N ASN A 210 -3.80 -13.50 -7.58
CA ASN A 210 -4.31 -13.61 -8.95
C ASN A 210 -5.02 -12.32 -9.39
N TYR A 211 -5.88 -11.77 -8.53
CA TYR A 211 -6.55 -10.50 -8.79
C TYR A 211 -5.54 -9.37 -9.04
N LEU A 212 -4.57 -9.19 -8.14
CA LEU A 212 -3.54 -8.17 -8.24
C LEU A 212 -2.71 -8.32 -9.52
N LEU A 213 -2.28 -9.54 -9.85
CA LEU A 213 -1.54 -9.84 -11.06
C LEU A 213 -2.36 -9.58 -12.34
N SER A 214 -3.68 -9.78 -12.32
CA SER A 214 -4.58 -9.43 -13.43
C SER A 214 -4.59 -7.92 -13.71
N ARG A 215 -4.19 -7.09 -12.73
CA ARG A 215 -4.17 -5.62 -12.81
C ARG A 215 -2.79 -5.05 -13.10
N LYS A 216 -1.80 -5.86 -13.50
CA LYS A 216 -0.41 -5.43 -13.75
C LYS A 216 -0.25 -4.29 -14.77
N ASN A 217 -1.24 -4.06 -15.63
CA ASN A 217 -1.27 -2.99 -16.62
C ASN A 217 -1.93 -1.67 -16.14
N VAL A 218 -2.20 -1.53 -14.84
CA VAL A 218 -2.76 -0.31 -14.23
C VAL A 218 -1.99 0.95 -14.67
N GLN A 219 -2.74 1.99 -15.03
CA GLN A 219 -2.21 3.25 -15.57
C GLN A 219 -2.17 4.42 -14.57
N PRO A 220 -3.14 4.56 -13.63
CA PRO A 220 -3.05 5.60 -12.61
C PRO A 220 -1.82 5.41 -11.71
N VAL A 221 -1.05 6.49 -11.49
CA VAL A 221 0.18 6.48 -10.67
C VAL A 221 -0.06 5.89 -9.27
N LYS A 222 -1.13 6.33 -8.59
CA LYS A 222 -1.55 5.79 -7.29
C LYS A 222 -1.78 4.27 -7.34
N GLY A 223 -2.61 3.82 -8.28
CA GLY A 223 -2.95 2.39 -8.40
C GLY A 223 -1.72 1.53 -8.72
N ALA A 224 -0.82 2.04 -9.54
CA ALA A 224 0.43 1.38 -9.90
C ALA A 224 1.38 1.22 -8.71
N ALA A 225 1.54 2.27 -7.89
CA ALA A 225 2.36 2.22 -6.68
C ALA A 225 1.77 1.25 -5.64
N LEU A 226 0.46 1.34 -5.39
CA LEU A 226 -0.23 0.46 -4.43
C LEU A 226 -0.20 -1.01 -4.86
N LEU A 227 -0.38 -1.29 -6.16
CA LEU A 227 -0.28 -2.64 -6.70
C LEU A 227 1.10 -3.24 -6.43
N TYR A 228 2.16 -2.49 -6.76
CA TYR A 228 3.51 -2.99 -6.59
C TYR A 228 3.89 -3.13 -5.10
N ASP A 229 3.40 -2.22 -4.24
CA ASP A 229 3.58 -2.31 -2.79
C ASP A 229 3.06 -3.63 -2.23
N VAL A 230 1.80 -3.97 -2.53
CA VAL A 230 1.19 -5.19 -1.99
C VAL A 230 1.79 -6.45 -2.61
N LEU A 231 2.16 -6.44 -3.90
CA LEU A 231 2.86 -7.59 -4.51
C LEU A 231 4.24 -7.82 -3.89
N LYS A 232 4.98 -6.74 -3.61
CA LYS A 232 6.27 -6.81 -2.92
C LYS A 232 6.10 -7.34 -1.49
N LEU A 233 5.06 -6.91 -0.78
CA LEU A 233 4.74 -7.41 0.54
C LEU A 233 4.39 -8.91 0.51
N LEU A 234 3.55 -9.34 -0.43
CA LEU A 234 3.22 -10.76 -0.62
C LEU A 234 4.43 -11.62 -1.00
N ALA A 235 5.42 -11.07 -1.68
CA ALA A 235 6.66 -11.76 -2.01
C ALA A 235 7.66 -11.85 -0.83
N THR A 236 7.57 -10.95 0.16
CA THR A 236 8.64 -10.78 1.17
C THR A 236 8.18 -10.91 2.62
N ASN A 237 6.89 -11.11 2.89
CA ASN A 237 6.36 -11.27 4.24
C ASN A 237 6.68 -12.65 4.84
N SER A 238 6.58 -12.74 6.17
CA SER A 238 6.92 -13.94 6.94
C SER A 238 5.79 -14.99 7.05
N TYR A 239 4.64 -14.77 6.43
CA TYR A 239 3.42 -15.56 6.66
C TYR A 239 2.95 -16.34 5.43
N HIS A 240 2.54 -15.62 4.39
CA HIS A 240 2.00 -16.20 3.16
C HIS A 240 2.77 -15.65 1.96
N VAL A 241 3.59 -16.50 1.34
CA VAL A 241 4.31 -16.16 0.10
C VAL A 241 3.71 -16.99 -1.04
N PRO A 242 2.82 -16.40 -1.86
CA PRO A 242 2.23 -17.11 -3.00
C PRO A 242 3.28 -17.44 -4.05
N VAL A 243 3.17 -18.64 -4.61
CA VAL A 243 4.06 -19.14 -5.65
C VAL A 243 3.38 -18.99 -7.01
N ALA A 244 4.12 -18.48 -7.98
CA ALA A 244 3.74 -18.42 -9.38
C ALA A 244 4.46 -19.52 -10.17
N THR A 245 3.70 -20.24 -11.00
CA THR A 245 4.24 -21.17 -11.99
C THR A 245 4.11 -20.58 -13.39
N SER A 246 5.17 -20.70 -14.20
CA SER A 246 5.18 -20.31 -15.62
C SER A 246 6.04 -21.24 -16.46
N LEU A 247 5.79 -21.30 -17.76
CA LEU A 247 6.67 -22.01 -18.68
C LEU A 247 7.94 -21.21 -18.90
N SER A 248 9.09 -21.89 -18.85
CA SER A 248 10.37 -21.31 -19.26
C SER A 248 10.58 -21.57 -20.76
N GLY A 249 10.79 -20.51 -21.53
CA GLY A 249 10.95 -20.59 -22.99
C GLY A 249 9.63 -20.66 -23.77
N SER A 250 9.68 -21.16 -25.01
CA SER A 250 8.57 -21.04 -25.98
C SER A 250 7.35 -21.94 -25.69
N GLY A 251 7.39 -22.82 -24.69
CA GLY A 251 6.31 -23.77 -24.36
C GLY A 251 5.96 -24.78 -25.48
N ALA A 252 6.52 -24.60 -26.68
CA ALA A 252 6.27 -25.41 -27.86
C ALA A 252 7.15 -26.66 -27.84
N LEU A 253 6.51 -27.82 -27.78
CA LEU A 253 7.17 -29.12 -27.86
C LEU A 253 7.51 -29.44 -29.32
N SER A 254 8.74 -29.89 -29.55
CA SER A 254 9.16 -30.44 -30.84
C SER A 254 10.05 -31.65 -30.63
N LYS A 255 10.30 -32.44 -31.70
CA LYS A 255 11.28 -33.53 -31.64
C LYS A 255 12.69 -33.03 -31.25
N ALA A 256 13.03 -31.77 -31.58
CA ALA A 256 14.30 -31.16 -31.23
C ALA A 256 14.33 -30.58 -29.79
N SER A 257 13.16 -30.28 -29.21
CA SER A 257 13.00 -29.78 -27.84
C SER A 257 11.83 -30.52 -27.17
N PRO A 258 12.03 -31.77 -26.72
CA PRO A 258 10.95 -32.62 -26.19
C PRO A 258 10.60 -32.31 -24.72
N THR A 259 11.29 -31.35 -24.10
CA THR A 259 11.16 -31.06 -22.67
C THR A 259 10.41 -29.76 -22.44
N VAL A 260 9.42 -29.81 -21.55
CA VAL A 260 8.82 -28.60 -20.95
C VAL A 260 9.58 -28.27 -19.67
N VAL A 261 10.08 -27.04 -19.58
CA VAL A 261 10.68 -26.53 -18.33
C VAL A 261 9.66 -25.62 -17.66
N VAL A 262 9.28 -25.97 -16.44
CA VAL A 262 8.42 -25.14 -15.60
C VAL A 262 9.31 -24.35 -14.64
N GLN A 263 9.11 -23.04 -14.62
CA GLN A 263 9.71 -22.14 -13.66
C GLN A 263 8.72 -21.92 -12.50
N VAL A 264 9.25 -22.00 -11.29
CA VAL A 264 8.53 -21.75 -10.04
C VAL A 264 9.19 -20.53 -9.38
N THR A 265 8.42 -19.47 -9.15
CA THR A 265 8.89 -18.20 -8.58
C THR A 265 7.91 -17.69 -7.53
N ASP A 266 8.27 -16.63 -6.81
CA ASP A 266 7.27 -15.79 -6.14
C ASP A 266 6.44 -14.95 -7.15
N VAL A 267 5.51 -14.12 -6.64
CA VAL A 267 4.68 -13.22 -7.47
C VAL A 267 5.46 -12.11 -8.18
N LEU A 268 6.73 -11.88 -7.83
CA LEU A 268 7.66 -10.90 -8.44
C LEU A 268 8.74 -11.54 -9.33
N GLY A 269 8.68 -12.86 -9.54
CA GLY A 269 9.57 -13.60 -10.43
C GLY A 269 10.92 -13.99 -9.83
N SER A 270 11.07 -13.96 -8.49
CA SER A 270 12.28 -14.39 -7.79
C SER A 270 12.27 -15.87 -7.46
#